data_AF-A0A959L3Y4-F1
#
_entry.id   AF-A0A959L3Y4-F1
#
_cell.length_a   1.000
_cell.length_b   1.000
_cell.length_c   1.000
_cell.angle_alpha   90.00
_cell.angle_beta   90.00
_cell.angle_gamma   90.00
#
_symmetry.space_group_name_H-M   'P 1'
#
loop_
_entity.id
_entity.type
_entity.pdbx_description
1 polymer ?
#
loop_
_entity_poly.entity_id
_entity_poly.type
_entity_poly.pdbx_seq_one_letter_code
_entity_poly.pdbx_strand_id
1 'polypeptide(L)'
;MTESKITLSAVEYLNTKPFIEGLKSFQIDSRVLITEDTPSQCSDKLKTGRADIGIVPVADFPNLIGFRKITNWGIAANGPVDSVLLVGNQPVERMAKIFLDYQSRTSNKLLRILNDEYFQV
;
A
#
# COMPACT_ATOMS: atom_id res chain seq x y z
N MET A 1 -22.86 21.82 16.62
CA MET A 1 -22.77 20.69 15.68
C MET A 1 -21.32 20.25 15.68
N THR A 2 -21.01 19.02 16.07
CA THR A 2 -19.65 18.48 15.94
C THR A 2 -19.33 18.36 14.45
N GLU A 3 -18.30 19.06 13.97
CA GLU A 3 -17.82 18.89 12.60
C GLU A 3 -17.47 17.42 12.35
N SER A 4 -17.91 16.88 11.21
CA SER A 4 -17.59 15.52 10.80
C SER A 4 -16.08 15.42 10.54
N LYS A 5 -15.39 14.55 11.30
CA LYS A 5 -13.98 14.25 11.07
C LYS A 5 -13.81 13.46 9.76
N ILE A 6 -12.74 13.75 9.03
CA ILE A 6 -12.29 13.01 7.84
C ILE A 6 -11.13 12.12 8.26
N THR A 7 -11.26 10.81 8.10
CA THR A 7 -10.21 9.85 8.49
C THR A 7 -9.34 9.50 7.30
N LEU A 8 -8.04 9.77 7.43
CA LEU A 8 -7.00 9.40 6.47
C LEU A 8 -6.19 8.22 7.02
N SER A 9 -6.18 7.09 6.32
CA SER A 9 -5.38 5.92 6.63
C SER A 9 -4.09 5.94 5.78
N ALA A 10 -2.97 6.20 6.43
CA ALA A 10 -1.65 6.24 5.83
C ALA A 10 -0.86 4.97 6.15
N VAL A 11 0.03 4.58 5.25
CA VAL A 11 0.83 3.36 5.42
C VAL A 11 1.94 3.57 6.46
N GLU A 12 2.04 2.69 7.45
CA GLU A 12 3.07 2.69 8.51
C GLU A 12 4.38 2.02 8.04
N TYR A 13 4.95 2.48 6.92
CA TYR A 13 6.27 2.04 6.46
C TYR A 13 7.20 3.23 6.26
N LEU A 14 8.51 2.94 6.32
CA LEU A 14 9.56 3.97 6.22
C LEU A 14 9.44 4.79 4.93
N ASN A 15 9.02 4.17 3.83
CA ASN A 15 8.79 4.82 2.53
C ASN A 15 7.62 5.84 2.53
N THR A 16 6.77 5.82 3.56
CA THR A 16 5.60 6.70 3.70
C THR A 16 5.81 7.75 4.79
N LYS A 17 6.79 7.57 5.69
CA LYS A 17 7.08 8.52 6.78
C LYS A 17 7.28 9.97 6.31
N PRO A 18 8.07 10.27 5.25
CA PRO A 18 8.23 11.66 4.81
C PRO A 18 6.89 12.31 4.40
N PHE A 19 5.97 11.53 3.82
CA PHE A 19 4.65 12.02 3.45
C PHE A 19 3.79 12.31 4.67
N ILE A 20 3.76 11.40 5.65
CA ILE A 20 3.01 11.56 6.91
C ILE A 20 3.52 12.76 7.70
N GLU A 21 4.85 12.89 7.86
CA GLU A 21 5.45 14.01 8.58
C GLU A 21 5.23 15.34 7.85
N GLY A 22 5.23 15.33 6.52
CA GLY A 22 4.80 16.48 5.72
C GLY A 22 3.37 16.89 6.06
N LEU A 23 2.41 15.95 6.02
CA LEU A 23 1.01 16.21 6.35
C LEU A 23 0.81 16.74 7.77
N LYS A 24 1.56 16.21 8.76
CA LYS A 24 1.51 16.69 10.15
C LYS A 24 2.12 18.09 10.32
N SER A 25 3.15 18.41 9.52
CA SER A 25 3.85 19.69 9.58
C SER A 25 3.10 20.82 8.87
N PHE A 26 2.31 20.51 7.85
CA PHE A 26 1.37 21.45 7.26
C PHE A 26 0.16 21.65 8.18
N GLN A 27 -0.37 22.86 8.25
CA GLN A 27 -1.66 23.14 8.90
C GLN A 27 -2.80 22.59 8.03
N ILE A 28 -2.88 21.26 7.92
CA ILE A 28 -4.02 20.60 7.30
C ILE A 28 -5.27 20.87 8.14
N ASP A 29 -6.43 20.79 7.48
CA ASP A 29 -7.72 21.03 8.09
C ASP A 29 -7.88 20.21 9.39
N SER A 30 -8.29 20.86 10.48
CA SER A 30 -8.39 20.27 11.82
C SER A 30 -9.40 19.12 11.91
N ARG A 31 -10.25 18.95 10.90
CA ARG A 31 -11.18 17.82 10.78
C ARG A 31 -10.47 16.54 10.34
N VAL A 32 -9.25 16.63 9.78
CA VAL A 32 -8.51 15.46 9.30
C VAL A 32 -7.84 14.71 10.46
N LEU A 33 -8.22 13.45 10.62
CA LEU A 33 -7.58 12.51 11.53
C LEU A 33 -6.70 11.55 10.72
N ILE A 34 -5.38 11.60 10.94
CA ILE A 34 -4.43 10.68 10.32
C ILE A 34 -4.27 9.44 11.21
N THR A 35 -4.42 8.26 10.63
CA THR A 35 -4.12 6.97 11.24
C THR A 35 -3.00 6.30 10.44
N GLU A 36 -2.09 5.62 11.13
CA GLU A 36 -0.99 4.87 10.51
C GLU A 36 -1.34 3.38 10.58
N ASP A 37 -1.28 2.68 9.44
CA ASP A 37 -1.79 1.32 9.26
C ASP A 37 -0.90 0.51 8.28
N THR A 38 -0.95 -0.81 8.30
CA THR A 38 -0.35 -1.60 7.19
C THR A 38 -1.14 -1.37 5.89
N PRO A 39 -0.54 -1.57 4.70
CA PRO A 39 -1.25 -1.32 3.43
C PRO A 39 -2.53 -2.15 3.28
N SER A 40 -2.52 -3.38 3.78
CA SER A 40 -3.72 -4.25 3.77
C SER A 40 -4.84 -3.67 4.62
N GLN A 41 -4.52 -3.13 5.81
CA GLN A 41 -5.47 -2.47 6.69
C GLN A 41 -6.02 -1.17 6.10
N CYS A 42 -5.20 -0.39 5.38
CA CYS A 42 -5.68 0.81 4.68
C CYS A 42 -6.83 0.48 3.72
N SER A 43 -6.65 -0.56 2.90
CA SER A 43 -7.69 -1.03 1.97
C SER A 43 -8.95 -1.50 2.70
N ASP A 44 -8.79 -2.25 3.79
CA ASP A 44 -9.93 -2.77 4.55
C ASP A 44 -10.69 -1.66 5.29
N LYS A 45 -10.00 -0.63 5.78
CA LYS A 45 -10.63 0.55 6.39
C LYS A 45 -11.46 1.33 5.38
N LEU A 46 -10.98 1.53 4.15
CA LEU A 46 -11.78 2.15 3.08
C LEU A 46 -13.05 1.33 2.82
N LYS A 47 -12.92 0.02 2.54
CA LYS A 47 -14.07 -0.85 2.22
C LYS A 47 -15.13 -0.90 3.33
N THR A 48 -14.72 -0.76 4.58
CA THR A 48 -15.61 -0.81 5.74
C THR A 48 -16.10 0.56 6.21
N GLY A 49 -15.77 1.65 5.51
CA GLY A 49 -16.15 3.01 5.88
C GLY A 49 -15.49 3.52 7.16
N ARG A 50 -14.40 2.87 7.61
CA ARG A 50 -13.58 3.30 8.76
C ARG A 50 -12.52 4.33 8.39
N ALA A 51 -12.26 4.53 7.10
CA ALA A 51 -11.46 5.61 6.57
C ALA A 51 -12.14 6.21 5.33
N ASP A 52 -12.00 7.52 5.14
CA ASP A 52 -12.52 8.26 3.99
C ASP A 52 -11.46 8.38 2.88
N ILE A 53 -10.19 8.46 3.29
CA ILE A 53 -9.02 8.58 2.41
C ILE A 53 -8.01 7.51 2.82
N GLY A 54 -7.34 6.89 1.85
CA GLY A 54 -6.37 5.84 2.13
C GLY A 54 -5.23 5.82 1.12
N ILE A 55 -4.01 5.63 1.62
CA ILE A 55 -2.87 5.20 0.79
C ILE A 55 -2.95 3.67 0.71
N VAL A 56 -3.30 3.14 -0.45
CA VAL A 56 -3.59 1.71 -0.62
C VAL A 56 -2.70 1.05 -1.68
N PRO A 57 -2.44 -0.26 -1.55
CA PRO A 57 -1.80 -1.05 -2.59
C PRO A 57 -2.50 -0.89 -3.95
N VAL A 58 -1.73 -0.65 -5.03
CA VAL A 58 -2.29 -0.60 -6.39
C VAL A 58 -3.03 -1.89 -6.78
N ALA A 59 -2.61 -3.04 -6.25
CA ALA A 59 -3.29 -4.31 -6.47
C ALA A 59 -4.71 -4.37 -5.88
N ASP A 60 -5.06 -3.49 -4.94
CA ASP A 60 -6.41 -3.42 -4.37
C ASP A 60 -7.35 -2.46 -5.12
N PHE A 61 -6.85 -1.62 -6.02
CA PHE A 61 -7.67 -0.64 -6.74
C PHE A 61 -8.91 -1.25 -7.41
N PRO A 62 -8.82 -2.41 -8.10
CA PRO A 62 -10.00 -3.05 -8.70
C PRO A 62 -11.08 -3.44 -7.68
N ASN A 63 -10.70 -3.63 -6.41
CA ASN A 63 -11.58 -4.06 -5.33
C ASN A 63 -12.19 -2.90 -4.54
N LEU A 64 -11.84 -1.65 -4.87
CA LEU A 64 -12.31 -0.44 -4.18
C LEU A 64 -13.48 0.20 -4.93
N ILE A 65 -14.61 -0.51 -4.96
CA ILE A 65 -15.84 -0.07 -5.64
C ILE A 65 -16.41 1.17 -4.93
N GLY A 66 -16.79 2.19 -5.70
CA GLY A 66 -17.33 3.44 -5.17
C GLY A 66 -16.27 4.44 -4.69
N PHE A 67 -15.00 4.09 -4.76
CA PHE A 67 -13.89 5.01 -4.52
C PHE A 67 -13.35 5.58 -5.84
N ARG A 68 -12.70 6.74 -5.74
CA ARG A 68 -11.98 7.34 -6.87
C ARG A 68 -10.57 7.71 -6.44
N LYS A 69 -9.64 7.66 -7.39
CA LYS A 69 -8.30 8.21 -7.21
C LYS A 69 -8.41 9.73 -7.07
N ILE A 70 -7.89 10.30 -5.98
CA ILE A 70 -7.96 11.74 -5.69
C ILE A 70 -6.67 12.50 -6.02
N THR A 71 -5.60 11.79 -6.38
CA THR A 71 -4.28 12.36 -6.65
C THR A 71 -3.49 11.51 -7.65
N ASN A 72 -2.54 12.12 -8.35
CA ASN A 72 -1.56 11.39 -9.18
C ASN A 72 -0.30 11.00 -8.42
N TRP A 73 -0.19 11.37 -7.15
CA TRP A 73 0.95 11.08 -6.29
C TRP A 73 0.77 9.74 -5.56
N GLY A 74 1.86 9.01 -5.37
CA GLY A 74 1.86 7.73 -4.67
C GLY A 74 3.29 7.24 -4.40
N ILE A 75 3.39 6.06 -3.82
CA ILE A 75 4.69 5.39 -3.58
C ILE A 75 5.03 4.61 -4.85
N ALA A 76 6.06 5.06 -5.56
CA ALA A 76 6.50 4.47 -6.81
C ALA A 76 8.03 4.55 -6.91
N ALA A 77 8.60 3.75 -7.80
CA ALA A 77 10.02 3.76 -8.11
C ALA A 77 10.24 3.55 -9.60
N ASN A 78 11.36 4.06 -10.10
CA ASN A 78 11.87 3.76 -11.44
C ASN A 78 13.18 2.98 -11.29
N GLY A 79 13.13 1.68 -11.55
CA GLY A 79 14.24 0.77 -11.33
C GLY A 79 14.16 0.06 -9.97
N PRO A 80 15.32 -0.39 -9.43
CA PRO A 80 15.38 -1.19 -8.20
C PRO A 80 14.83 -0.46 -6.97
N VAL A 81 14.29 -1.23 -6.03
CA VAL A 81 13.92 -0.78 -4.68
C VAL A 81 14.48 -1.74 -3.63
N ASP A 82 14.93 -1.21 -2.51
CA ASP A 82 15.54 -2.03 -1.44
C ASP A 82 14.50 -2.66 -0.49
N SER A 83 13.22 -2.32 -0.67
CA SER A 83 12.13 -2.71 0.24
C SER A 83 11.19 -3.78 -0.33
N VAL A 84 11.41 -4.25 -1.56
CA VAL A 84 10.63 -5.33 -2.18
C VAL A 84 11.59 -6.39 -2.68
N LEU A 85 11.67 -7.50 -1.94
CA LEU A 85 12.70 -8.52 -2.14
C LEU A 85 12.06 -9.91 -2.31
N LEU A 86 12.62 -10.71 -3.20
CA LEU A 86 12.44 -12.16 -3.23
C LEU A 86 13.73 -12.80 -2.70
N VAL A 87 13.63 -13.53 -1.59
CA VAL A 87 14.80 -14.04 -0.87
C VAL A 87 14.72 -15.57 -0.77
N GLY A 88 15.85 -16.24 -1.00
CA GLY A 88 15.99 -17.68 -0.82
C GLY A 88 17.44 -18.14 -0.96
N ASN A 89 17.70 -19.41 -0.63
CA ASN A 89 19.04 -20.02 -0.64
C ASN A 89 19.45 -20.59 -2.02
N GLN A 90 18.67 -20.31 -3.06
CA GLN A 90 18.88 -20.81 -4.41
C GLN A 90 18.31 -19.83 -5.44
N PRO A 91 18.75 -19.91 -6.71
CA PRO A 91 18.14 -19.15 -7.80
C PRO A 91 16.63 -19.40 -7.90
N VAL A 92 15.88 -18.39 -8.37
CA VAL A 92 14.41 -18.42 -8.42
C VAL A 92 13.89 -19.59 -9.26
N GLU A 93 14.60 -19.94 -10.33
CA GLU A 93 14.29 -21.02 -11.27
C GLU A 93 14.34 -22.41 -10.64
N ARG A 94 14.93 -22.52 -9.43
CA ARG A 94 15.03 -23.77 -8.65
C ARG A 94 14.13 -23.78 -7.43
N MET A 95 13.37 -22.70 -7.19
CA MET A 95 12.47 -22.62 -6.05
C MET A 95 11.22 -23.45 -6.30
N ALA A 96 10.96 -24.45 -5.44
CA ALA A 96 9.74 -25.25 -5.53
C ALA A 96 8.52 -24.62 -4.83
N LYS A 97 8.76 -23.70 -3.88
CA LYS A 97 7.71 -23.02 -3.11
C LYS A 97 8.19 -21.66 -2.63
N ILE A 98 7.38 -20.64 -2.88
CA ILE A 98 7.60 -19.28 -2.38
C ILE A 98 6.50 -18.94 -1.38
N PHE A 99 6.88 -18.51 -0.18
CA PHE A 99 5.93 -18.04 0.83
C PHE A 99 5.70 -16.54 0.62
N LEU A 100 4.42 -16.16 0.59
CA LEU A 100 4.00 -14.78 0.34
C LEU A 100 3.85 -14.02 1.66
N ASP A 101 4.26 -12.76 1.67
CA ASP A 101 4.06 -11.87 2.82
C ASP A 101 2.58 -11.46 2.91
N TYR A 102 1.91 -11.83 4.00
CA TYR A 102 0.48 -11.54 4.20
C TYR A 102 0.16 -10.04 4.30
N GLN A 103 1.14 -9.20 4.63
CA GLN A 103 0.96 -7.75 4.73
C GLN A 103 1.00 -7.06 3.36
N SER A 104 1.57 -7.72 2.33
CA SER A 104 1.71 -7.15 1.01
C SER A 104 0.70 -7.73 0.00
N ARG A 105 0.03 -6.83 -0.72
CA ARG A 105 -0.87 -7.23 -1.83
C ARG A 105 -0.24 -6.95 -3.19
N THR A 106 0.43 -5.80 -3.33
CA THR A 106 1.07 -5.41 -4.60
C THR A 106 2.29 -6.25 -4.93
N SER A 107 3.27 -6.42 -4.02
CA SER A 107 4.47 -7.19 -4.36
C SER A 107 4.16 -8.67 -4.60
N ASN A 108 3.20 -9.24 -3.87
CA ASN A 108 2.71 -10.59 -4.10
C ASN A 108 2.06 -10.74 -5.49
N LYS A 109 1.28 -9.74 -5.93
CA LYS A 109 0.69 -9.75 -7.27
C LYS A 109 1.76 -9.58 -8.35
N LEU A 110 2.75 -8.71 -8.12
CA LEU A 110 3.89 -8.52 -9.02
C LEU A 110 4.71 -9.81 -9.15
N LEU A 111 5.00 -10.51 -8.04
CA LEU A 111 5.71 -11.79 -8.08
C LEU A 111 4.98 -12.82 -8.95
N ARG A 112 3.65 -12.90 -8.87
CA ARG A 112 2.87 -13.80 -9.72
C ARG A 112 3.00 -13.45 -11.19
N ILE A 113 2.92 -12.16 -11.54
CA ILE A 113 3.14 -11.70 -12.92
C ILE A 113 4.56 -12.06 -13.38
N LEU A 114 5.57 -11.78 -12.55
CA LEU A 114 6.96 -12.12 -12.89
C LEU A 114 7.17 -13.63 -13.03
N ASN A 115 6.48 -14.43 -12.23
CA ASN A 115 6.50 -15.88 -12.34
C ASN A 115 5.92 -16.34 -13.68
N ASP A 116 4.74 -15.84 -14.04
CA ASP A 116 4.04 -16.24 -15.25
C ASP A 116 4.80 -15.80 -16.52
N GLU A 117 5.45 -14.62 -16.48
CA GLU A 117 6.12 -14.02 -17.63
C GLU A 117 7.62 -14.38 -17.75
N TYR A 118 8.31 -14.68 -16.65
CA TYR A 118 9.78 -14.82 -16.65
C TYR A 118 10.31 -16.06 -15.92
N PHE A 119 9.85 -16.36 -14.70
CA PHE A 119 10.48 -17.42 -13.89
C PHE A 119 9.96 -18.82 -14.22
N GLN A 120 8.66 -18.93 -14.53
CA GLN A 120 7.96 -20.17 -14.87
C GLN A 120 8.15 -21.30 -13.85
N VAL A 121 8.13 -20.96 -12.55
CA VAL A 121 8.25 -21.92 -11.43
C VAL A 121 6.94 -22.20 -10.70
#